data_AF-A0A2V7JHW6-F1
#
_entry.id   AF-A0A2V7JHW6-F1
#
_cell.length_a   1.000
_cell.length_b   1.000
_cell.length_c   1.000
_cell.angle_alpha   90.00
_cell.angle_beta   90.00
_cell.angle_gamma   90.00
#
_symmetry.space_group_name_H-M   'P 1'
#
loop_
_entity.id
_entity.type
_entity.pdbx_description
1 polymer ?
#
loop_
_entity_poly.entity_id
_entity_poly.type
_entity_poly.pdbx_seq_one_letter_code
_entity_poly.pdbx_strand_id
1 'polypeptide(L)'
;LALEYRSYPTEFMGCMIGEVRGNAVLVSRIAPADVDPAQSTATAVLPKQTCEDAGWKETVGMIHSHPTGERCWYFFPGTQVPSSDAESFGRQPYPVDAIMCGDRVVWISRDMVQQQVRLSVRGADGRPAASPHKRGNRIHAGAASPDGQD
;
A
#
# COMPACT_ATOMS: atom_id res chain seq x y z
N LEU A 1 14.15 0.42 -7.03
CA LEU A 1 12.97 -0.28 -7.56
C LEU A 1 12.64 0.29 -8.93
N ALA A 2 13.08 -0.36 -10.01
CA ALA A 2 12.30 -0.32 -11.23
C ALA A 2 11.01 -1.11 -10.91
N LEU A 3 9.86 -0.59 -11.34
CA LEU A 3 8.60 -1.10 -10.84
C LEU A 3 8.22 -2.40 -11.55
N GLU A 4 8.52 -3.53 -10.93
CA GLU A 4 8.32 -4.87 -11.51
C GLU A 4 6.85 -5.33 -11.53
N TYR A 5 5.89 -4.50 -11.09
CA TYR A 5 4.46 -4.88 -11.07
C TYR A 5 3.92 -5.32 -12.45
N ARG A 6 4.56 -4.90 -13.55
CA ARG A 6 4.24 -5.29 -14.94
C ARG A 6 5.20 -6.30 -15.54
N SER A 7 6.17 -6.79 -14.78
CA SER A 7 7.14 -7.79 -15.25
C SER A 7 6.47 -9.14 -15.56
N TYR A 8 5.28 -9.39 -14.98
CA TYR A 8 4.53 -10.62 -15.15
C TYR A 8 3.04 -10.34 -15.41
N PRO A 9 2.35 -11.20 -16.18
CA PRO A 9 0.90 -11.09 -16.42
C PRO A 9 0.05 -11.57 -15.23
N THR A 10 0.68 -12.19 -14.23
CA THR A 10 0.05 -12.69 -13.00
C THR A 10 0.53 -11.89 -11.80
N GLU A 11 -0.21 -11.94 -10.70
CA GLU A 11 0.23 -11.38 -9.43
C GLU A 11 1.48 -12.10 -8.93
N PHE A 12 2.38 -11.36 -8.28
CA PHE A 12 3.46 -11.91 -7.47
C PHE A 12 3.35 -11.37 -6.05
N MET A 13 4.06 -12.01 -5.12
CA MET A 13 3.98 -11.70 -3.70
C MET A 13 5.37 -11.64 -3.06
N GLY A 14 5.53 -10.75 -2.09
CA GLY A 14 6.75 -10.54 -1.34
C GLY A 14 6.50 -10.37 0.15
N CYS A 15 7.53 -10.72 0.93
CA CYS A 15 7.63 -10.50 2.36
C CYS A 15 8.27 -9.13 2.61
N MET A 16 7.56 -8.24 3.30
CA MET A 16 8.10 -6.96 3.73
C MET A 16 8.94 -7.16 4.98
N ILE A 17 10.26 -6.98 4.87
CA ILE A 17 11.19 -7.14 5.99
C ILE A 17 11.48 -5.76 6.58
N GLY A 18 11.47 -5.66 7.90
CA GLY A 18 11.62 -4.39 8.58
C GLY A 18 11.32 -4.45 10.06
N GLU A 19 10.86 -3.33 10.59
CA GLU A 19 10.60 -3.18 12.02
C GLU A 19 9.39 -2.27 12.28
N VAL A 20 8.78 -2.45 13.44
CA VAL A 20 7.75 -1.54 13.96
C VAL A 20 8.40 -0.59 14.95
N ARG A 21 8.29 0.72 14.72
CA ARG A 21 8.79 1.79 15.60
C ARG A 21 7.62 2.65 16.08
N GLY A 22 7.15 2.39 17.29
CA GLY A 22 5.96 3.06 17.82
C GLY A 22 4.73 2.76 16.95
N ASN A 23 4.17 3.78 16.32
CA ASN A 23 3.03 3.66 15.40
C ASN A 23 3.42 3.59 13.91
N ALA A 24 4.72 3.50 13.61
CA ALA A 24 5.22 3.43 12.24
C ALA A 24 5.73 2.03 11.91
N VAL A 25 5.44 1.54 10.70
CA VAL A 25 6.11 0.38 10.12
C VAL A 25 7.18 0.86 9.15
N LEU A 26 8.43 0.47 9.38
CA LEU A 26 9.54 0.75 8.49
C LEU A 26 9.90 -0.52 7.72
N VAL A 27 9.65 -0.51 6.41
CA VAL A 27 10.06 -1.60 5.51
C VAL A 27 11.43 -1.28 4.92
N SER A 28 12.42 -2.14 5.18
CA SER A 28 13.80 -1.95 4.71
C SER A 28 14.08 -2.67 3.40
N ARG A 29 13.43 -3.81 3.15
CA ARG A 29 13.53 -4.60 1.91
C ARG A 29 12.28 -5.41 1.67
N ILE A 30 12.07 -5.78 0.40
CA ILE A 30 11.09 -6.78 -0.01
C ILE A 30 11.85 -8.05 -0.36
N ALA A 31 11.53 -9.16 0.29
CA ALA A 31 12.04 -10.49 -0.04
C ALA A 31 10.97 -11.28 -0.81
N PRO A 32 11.32 -12.25 -1.67
CA PRO A 32 10.32 -13.04 -2.37
C PRO A 32 9.54 -13.92 -1.38
N ALA A 33 8.21 -13.94 -1.51
CA ALA A 33 7.38 -14.92 -0.81
C ALA A 33 7.46 -16.28 -1.52
N ASP A 34 7.26 -17.37 -0.79
CA ASP A 34 7.18 -18.70 -1.39
C ASP A 34 5.80 -18.89 -2.04
N VAL A 35 5.74 -18.72 -3.35
CA VAL A 35 4.54 -18.85 -4.17
C VAL A 35 4.71 -19.90 -5.25
N ASP A 36 3.61 -20.45 -5.75
CA ASP A 36 3.63 -21.19 -7.01
C ASP A 36 3.33 -20.26 -8.19
N PRO A 37 4.28 -19.95 -9.08
CA PRO A 37 3.98 -19.14 -10.26
C PRO A 37 2.92 -19.78 -11.16
N ALA A 38 2.82 -21.12 -11.18
CA ALA A 38 1.83 -21.82 -12.00
C ALA A 38 0.41 -21.74 -11.44
N GLN A 39 0.25 -21.40 -10.16
CA GLN A 39 -1.07 -21.18 -9.53
C GLN A 39 -1.44 -19.69 -9.44
N SER A 40 -0.51 -18.80 -9.75
CA SER A 40 -0.76 -17.36 -9.75
C SER A 40 -1.60 -16.97 -10.97
N THR A 41 -2.54 -16.06 -10.77
CA THR A 41 -3.42 -15.55 -11.83
C THR A 41 -3.30 -14.03 -11.92
N ALA A 42 -4.01 -13.39 -12.84
CA ALA A 42 -4.03 -11.93 -12.94
C ALA A 42 -4.72 -11.23 -11.75
N THR A 43 -5.40 -11.99 -10.87
CA THR A 43 -6.23 -11.47 -9.78
C THR A 43 -6.10 -12.27 -8.47
N ALA A 44 -5.10 -13.15 -8.38
CA ALA A 44 -4.85 -13.92 -7.18
C ALA A 44 -3.43 -14.47 -7.16
N VAL A 45 -2.78 -14.34 -6.02
CA VAL A 45 -1.56 -15.06 -5.64
C VAL A 45 -1.69 -15.51 -4.18
N LEU A 46 -1.28 -16.74 -3.89
CA LEU A 46 -1.31 -17.31 -2.55
C LEU A 46 0.08 -17.85 -2.19
N PRO A 47 0.58 -17.58 -0.98
CA PRO A 47 1.82 -18.16 -0.52
C PRO A 47 1.61 -19.63 -0.12
N LYS A 48 2.59 -20.49 -0.39
CA LYS A 48 2.59 -21.91 0.02
C LYS A 48 2.79 -22.09 1.52
N GLN A 49 3.46 -21.12 2.14
CA GLN A 49 3.83 -21.11 3.56
C GLN A 49 4.04 -19.65 4.02
N THR A 50 4.20 -19.43 5.33
CA THR A 50 4.46 -18.09 5.85
C THR A 50 5.86 -17.60 5.45
N CYS A 51 6.10 -16.29 5.54
CA CYS A 51 7.44 -15.74 5.31
C CYS A 51 8.47 -16.32 6.29
N GLU A 52 8.07 -16.55 7.53
CA GLU A 52 8.90 -17.15 8.58
C GLU A 52 9.25 -18.61 8.26
N ASP A 53 8.29 -19.41 7.80
CA ASP A 53 8.52 -20.80 7.40
C ASP A 53 9.42 -20.88 6.16
N ALA A 54 9.34 -19.89 5.27
CA ALA A 54 10.28 -19.72 4.15
C ALA A 54 11.68 -19.21 4.57
N GLY A 55 11.91 -18.98 5.88
CA GLY A 55 13.20 -18.61 6.45
C GLY A 55 13.45 -17.11 6.54
N TRP A 56 12.47 -16.26 6.21
CA TRP A 56 12.58 -14.83 6.43
C TRP A 56 12.39 -14.49 7.91
N LYS A 57 13.06 -13.44 8.36
CA LYS A 57 12.97 -12.92 9.73
C LYS A 57 12.55 -11.47 9.67
N GLU A 58 11.95 -10.99 10.76
CA GLU A 58 11.56 -9.58 10.90
C GLU A 58 10.55 -9.16 9.82
N THR A 59 9.64 -10.08 9.45
CA THR A 59 8.55 -9.77 8.52
C THR A 59 7.55 -8.87 9.21
N VAL A 60 7.29 -7.72 8.61
CA VAL A 60 6.30 -6.74 9.07
C VAL A 60 5.05 -6.72 8.20
N GLY A 61 5.02 -7.48 7.11
CA GLY A 61 3.87 -7.50 6.22
C GLY A 61 4.08 -8.30 4.95
N MET A 62 3.01 -8.35 4.17
CA MET A 62 2.99 -8.89 2.82
C MET A 62 2.80 -7.76 1.81
N ILE A 63 3.33 -7.95 0.62
CA ILE A 63 3.03 -7.09 -0.52
C ILE A 63 2.76 -7.94 -1.76
N HIS A 64 1.71 -7.64 -2.52
CA HIS A 64 1.47 -8.26 -3.83
C HIS A 64 1.28 -7.22 -4.93
N SER A 65 1.34 -7.65 -6.19
CA SER A 65 1.12 -6.77 -7.34
C SER A 65 -0.27 -6.93 -7.92
N HIS A 66 -0.88 -5.83 -8.37
CA HIS A 66 -1.98 -5.87 -9.35
C HIS A 66 -1.41 -5.58 -10.75
N PRO A 67 -1.27 -6.57 -11.66
CA PRO A 67 -0.53 -6.42 -12.91
C PRO A 67 -1.04 -5.30 -13.83
N THR A 68 -2.35 -5.05 -13.82
CA THR A 68 -2.95 -3.95 -14.60
C THR A 68 -2.74 -2.58 -13.95
N GLY A 69 -2.42 -2.53 -12.65
CA GLY A 69 -2.41 -1.31 -11.84
C GLY A 69 -3.81 -0.77 -11.55
N GLU A 70 -4.84 -1.58 -11.77
CA GLU A 70 -6.24 -1.23 -11.55
C GLU A 70 -6.80 -1.94 -10.31
N ARG A 71 -7.93 -1.44 -9.82
CA ARG A 71 -8.71 -2.07 -8.72
C ARG A 71 -7.91 -2.35 -7.44
N CYS A 72 -6.93 -1.50 -7.14
CA CYS A 72 -6.12 -1.63 -5.94
C CYS A 72 -6.83 -0.95 -4.77
N TRP A 73 -7.66 -1.71 -4.07
CA TRP A 73 -8.40 -1.23 -2.91
C TRP A 73 -8.69 -2.38 -1.96
N TYR A 74 -8.56 -2.11 -0.66
CA TYR A 74 -8.92 -3.06 0.38
C TYR A 74 -10.43 -3.09 0.61
N PHE A 75 -11.13 -1.98 0.36
CA PHE A 75 -12.58 -1.89 0.44
C PHE A 75 -13.16 -1.44 -0.90
N PHE A 76 -14.31 -2.00 -1.28
CA PHE A 76 -14.97 -1.60 -2.52
C PHE A 76 -15.22 -0.07 -2.52
N PRO A 77 -14.87 0.65 -3.61
CA PRO A 77 -14.94 2.11 -3.64
C PRO A 77 -16.30 2.67 -3.20
N GLY A 78 -16.26 3.61 -2.24
CA GLY A 78 -17.47 4.23 -1.69
C GLY A 78 -18.22 3.37 -0.66
N THR A 79 -17.65 2.25 -0.20
CA THR A 79 -18.29 1.33 0.74
C THR A 79 -17.33 0.92 1.86
N GLN A 80 -17.86 0.16 2.84
CA GLN A 80 -17.08 -0.54 3.87
C GLN A 80 -17.02 -2.06 3.62
N VAL A 81 -17.41 -2.51 2.42
CA VAL A 81 -17.39 -3.93 2.08
C VAL A 81 -15.94 -4.33 1.80
N PRO A 82 -15.37 -5.32 2.51
CA PRO A 82 -14.00 -5.75 2.30
C PRO A 82 -13.86 -6.47 0.95
N SER A 83 -12.72 -6.27 0.30
CA SER A 83 -12.24 -7.09 -0.82
C SER A 83 -11.63 -8.40 -0.33
N SER A 84 -11.27 -9.29 -1.27
CA SER A 84 -10.43 -10.45 -0.96
C SER A 84 -9.08 -10.07 -0.34
N ASP A 85 -8.50 -8.91 -0.71
CA ASP A 85 -7.24 -8.43 -0.14
C ASP A 85 -7.40 -8.08 1.35
N ALA A 86 -8.48 -7.37 1.71
CA ALA A 86 -8.76 -7.03 3.10
C ALA A 86 -9.11 -8.24 3.95
N GLU A 87 -9.89 -9.18 3.40
CA GLU A 87 -10.19 -10.44 4.10
C GLU A 87 -8.92 -11.26 4.33
N SER A 88 -8.04 -11.33 3.33
CA SER A 88 -6.76 -12.04 3.43
C SER A 88 -5.85 -11.39 4.49
N PHE A 89 -5.71 -10.06 4.45
CA PHE A 89 -4.96 -9.31 5.46
C PHE A 89 -5.50 -9.53 6.89
N GLY A 90 -6.82 -9.55 7.06
CA GLY A 90 -7.46 -9.81 8.34
C GLY A 90 -7.12 -11.17 8.97
N ARG A 91 -6.66 -12.14 8.15
CA ARG A 91 -6.26 -13.49 8.61
C ARG A 91 -4.78 -13.63 8.88
N GLN A 92 -3.95 -12.72 8.38
CA GLN A 92 -2.51 -12.74 8.61
C GLN A 92 -2.17 -12.15 9.99
N PRO A 93 -0.99 -12.41 10.58
CA PRO A 93 -0.56 -11.80 11.83
C PRO A 93 0.15 -10.45 11.66
N TYR A 94 0.59 -10.10 10.44
CA TYR A 94 1.44 -8.93 10.20
C TYR A 94 0.74 -7.57 10.38
N PRO A 95 1.45 -6.52 10.82
CA PRO A 95 0.85 -5.21 11.08
C PRO A 95 0.41 -4.44 9.82
N VAL A 96 0.92 -4.76 8.63
CA VAL A 96 0.61 -4.06 7.37
C VAL A 96 0.52 -5.03 6.20
N ASP A 97 -0.32 -4.71 5.23
CA ASP A 97 -0.36 -5.33 3.90
C ASP A 97 -0.28 -4.24 2.83
N ALA A 98 0.21 -4.58 1.64
CA ALA A 98 0.40 -3.63 0.57
C ALA A 98 0.13 -4.22 -0.83
N ILE A 99 -0.28 -3.34 -1.74
CA ILE A 99 -0.51 -3.62 -3.15
C ILE A 99 0.39 -2.71 -3.99
N MET A 100 1.30 -3.30 -4.78
CA MET A 100 1.98 -2.61 -5.87
C MET A 100 0.97 -2.35 -6.99
N CYS A 101 0.64 -1.08 -7.20
CA CYS A 101 -0.48 -0.65 -8.01
C CYS A 101 -0.09 0.45 -9.00
N GLY A 102 0.51 0.09 -10.13
CA GLY A 102 1.04 1.16 -10.99
C GLY A 102 2.11 1.97 -10.27
N ASP A 103 2.18 3.26 -10.53
CA ASP A 103 3.13 4.20 -9.94
C ASP A 103 2.92 4.47 -8.43
N ARG A 104 2.16 3.65 -7.71
CA ARG A 104 1.87 3.79 -6.29
C ARG A 104 1.87 2.45 -5.57
N VAL A 105 2.07 2.52 -4.27
CA VAL A 105 1.75 1.44 -3.33
C VAL A 105 0.51 1.85 -2.57
N VAL A 106 -0.54 1.03 -2.63
CA VAL A 106 -1.70 1.14 -1.74
C VAL A 106 -1.43 0.22 -0.56
N TRP A 107 -1.67 0.66 0.67
CA TRP A 107 -1.39 -0.15 1.85
C TRP A 107 -2.44 0.05 2.92
N ILE A 108 -2.54 -0.90 3.83
CA ILE A 108 -3.47 -0.89 4.96
C ILE A 108 -2.77 -1.37 6.22
N SER A 109 -3.16 -0.84 7.38
CA SER A 109 -2.69 -1.32 8.67
C SER A 109 -3.83 -1.89 9.50
N ARG A 110 -3.54 -2.30 10.74
CA ARG A 110 -4.54 -2.83 11.67
C ARG A 110 -5.65 -1.86 12.08
N ASP A 111 -5.49 -0.56 11.81
CA ASP A 111 -6.57 0.42 11.93
C ASP A 111 -7.59 0.34 10.78
N MET A 112 -7.35 -0.52 9.79
CA MET A 112 -8.15 -0.72 8.58
C MET A 112 -8.32 0.55 7.75
N VAL A 113 -7.40 1.52 7.88
CA VAL A 113 -7.40 2.73 7.07
C VAL A 113 -6.46 2.53 5.89
N GLN A 114 -7.03 2.48 4.68
CA GLN A 114 -6.24 2.45 3.46
C GLN A 114 -5.51 3.77 3.25
N GLN A 115 -4.24 3.68 2.88
CA GLN A 115 -3.36 4.77 2.50
C GLN A 115 -2.70 4.47 1.14
N GLN A 116 -2.08 5.48 0.54
CA GLN A 116 -1.31 5.29 -0.69
C GLN A 116 -0.09 6.21 -0.73
N VAL A 117 1.01 5.71 -1.28
CA VAL A 117 2.22 6.48 -1.57
C VAL A 117 2.57 6.34 -3.04
N ARG A 118 2.86 7.48 -3.70
CA ARG A 118 3.39 7.45 -5.07
C ARG A 118 4.86 7.07 -5.04
N LEU A 119 5.23 6.12 -5.87
CA LEU A 119 6.61 5.72 -6.06
C LEU A 119 7.26 6.72 -7.02
N SER A 120 8.28 7.41 -6.54
CA SER A 120 9.09 8.26 -7.40
C SER A 120 9.84 7.35 -8.38
N VAL A 121 9.45 7.36 -9.66
CA VAL A 121 10.35 6.86 -10.70
C VAL A 121 11.57 7.77 -10.64
N ARG A 122 12.70 7.27 -10.14
CA ARG A 122 13.97 7.91 -10.46
C ARG A 122 14.11 7.77 -11.97
N GLY A 123 13.74 8.81 -12.71
CA GLY A 123 14.25 9.01 -14.05
C GLY A 123 15.78 8.97 -13.99
N ALA A 124 16.41 8.64 -15.10
CA ALA A 124 17.87 8.49 -15.22
C ALA A 124 18.71 9.68 -14.65
N ASP A 125 18.10 10.81 -14.30
CA ASP A 125 18.76 12.04 -13.84
C ASP A 125 18.53 12.43 -12.37
N GLY A 126 18.11 11.51 -11.49
CA GLY A 126 18.34 11.62 -10.04
C GLY A 126 17.77 12.85 -9.28
N ARG A 127 16.90 13.68 -9.86
CA ARG A 127 16.24 14.79 -9.14
C ARG A 127 14.86 14.37 -8.64
N PRO A 128 14.56 14.51 -7.33
CA PRO A 128 13.23 14.26 -6.81
C PRO A 128 12.25 15.28 -7.38
N ALA A 129 11.13 14.80 -7.93
CA ALA A 129 10.01 15.65 -8.33
C ALA A 129 9.42 16.33 -7.09
N ALA A 130 9.26 17.65 -7.15
CA ALA A 130 8.67 18.42 -6.06
C ALA A 130 7.21 17.98 -5.84
N SER A 131 6.89 17.46 -4.65
CA SER A 131 5.52 17.21 -4.24
C SER A 131 4.75 18.52 -4.13
N PRO A 132 3.58 18.68 -4.78
CA PRO A 132 2.69 19.77 -4.46
C PRO A 132 2.04 19.47 -3.10
N HIS A 133 2.58 20.06 -2.04
CA HIS A 133 1.88 20.16 -0.77
C HIS A 133 0.52 20.84 -1.04
N LYS A 134 -0.58 20.09 -0.93
CA LYS A 134 -1.91 20.68 -0.79
C LYS A 134 -1.91 21.48 0.52
N ARG A 135 -1.78 22.80 0.38
CA ARG A 135 -2.02 23.77 1.45
C ARG A 135 -3.44 23.55 1.94
N GLY A 136 -3.57 23.03 3.17
CA GLY A 136 -4.84 22.68 3.79
C GLY A 136 -5.77 23.89 3.84
N ASN A 137 -7.04 23.64 3.51
CA ASN A 137 -8.12 24.61 3.59
C ASN A 137 -8.36 24.96 5.06
N ARG A 138 -7.94 26.15 5.52
CA ARG A 138 -8.24 26.64 6.87
C ARG A 138 -9.59 27.34 6.82
N ILE A 139 -10.60 26.69 7.38
CA ILE A 139 -11.92 27.28 7.65
C ILE A 139 -11.70 28.28 8.80
N HIS A 140 -11.92 29.57 8.55
CA HIS A 140 -12.07 30.56 9.62
C HIS A 140 -13.57 30.81 9.83
N ALA A 141 -14.06 30.31 10.96
CA ALA A 141 -15.34 30.72 11.52
C ALA A 141 -15.19 32.10 12.19
N GLY A 142 -16.12 33.00 11.86
CA GLY A 142 -16.66 34.03 12.76
C GLY A 142 -15.82 35.29 13.03
N ALA A 143 -16.31 36.43 12.50
CA ALA A 143 -16.38 37.68 13.26
C ALA A 143 -17.51 38.56 12.69
N ALA A 144 -18.19 39.26 13.59
CA ALA A 144 -19.50 39.86 13.49
C ALA A 144 -19.62 41.09 12.56
N SER A 145 -20.85 41.36 12.12
CA SER A 145 -21.31 42.69 11.72
C SER A 145 -21.11 43.71 12.86
N PRO A 146 -21.02 45.00 12.51
CA PRO A 146 -21.92 45.94 13.15
C PRO A 146 -22.65 46.85 12.15
N ASP A 147 -23.77 47.31 12.66
CA ASP A 147 -24.83 48.18 12.15
C ASP A 147 -24.41 49.43 11.37
N GLY A 148 -25.39 49.95 10.62
CA GLY A 148 -25.32 51.22 9.90
C GLY A 148 -25.76 52.47 10.69
N GLN A 149 -25.99 53.53 9.90
CA GLN A 149 -26.41 54.92 10.21
C GLN A 149 -25.24 55.84 10.63
N ASP A 150 -25.06 57.05 10.06
CA ASP A 150 -25.95 57.98 9.35
C ASP A 150 -25.48 58.38 7.94
#